data_AF-A0A0D9S3K4-F1
#
_entry.id   AF-A0A0D9S3K4-F1
#
_cell.length_a   1.000
_cell.length_b   1.000
_cell.length_c   1.000
_cell.angle_alpha   90.00
_cell.angle_beta   90.00
_cell.angle_gamma   90.00
#
_symmetry.space_group_name_H-M   'P 1'
#
loop_
_entity.id
_entity.type
_entity.pdbx_description
1 polymer ?
#
loop_
_entity_poly.entity_id
_entity_poly.type
_entity_poly.pdbx_seq_one_letter_code
_entity_poly.pdbx_strand_id
1 'polypeptide(L)'
;MEHSMFLSGLVLATLLSQVSPFEIPVEELEDRVFVKCNTSITWVEGTVGTLLTNNTRLDLGKRILDPRGIYRCNGTDIYKDKESTVQVHYRMCQNCVELDPATLAGIIVTDVIATLLLALGVFCFAGHETGRLSGAADTQALLRNDQVYQPLRDRDDAQYSRLGGNWARNK
;
A
#
# COMPACT_ATOMS: atom_id res chain seq x y z
N MET A 1 42.41 1.62 -29.65
CA MET A 1 41.72 1.67 -28.34
C MET A 1 41.34 0.24 -27.96
N GLU A 2 42.28 -0.58 -27.47
CA GLU A 2 42.05 -2.03 -27.25
C GLU A 2 42.84 -2.59 -26.05
N HIS A 3 42.84 -1.87 -24.93
CA HIS A 3 43.52 -2.36 -23.71
C HIS A 3 42.68 -2.24 -22.42
N SER A 4 41.41 -1.80 -22.49
CA SER A 4 40.62 -1.49 -21.30
C SER A 4 39.64 -2.58 -20.84
N MET A 5 39.39 -3.62 -21.63
CA MET A 5 38.35 -4.63 -21.30
C MET A 5 38.85 -5.78 -20.42
N PHE A 6 40.15 -6.11 -20.43
CA PHE A 6 40.68 -7.26 -19.66
C PHE A 6 40.82 -6.99 -18.16
N LEU A 7 40.92 -5.72 -17.75
CA LEU A 7 41.05 -5.35 -16.34
C LEU A 7 39.72 -5.48 -15.57
N SER A 8 38.57 -5.33 -16.23
CA SER A 8 37.27 -5.41 -15.57
C SER A 8 36.85 -6.84 -15.21
N GLY A 9 37.39 -7.86 -15.91
CA GLY A 9 37.10 -9.27 -15.63
C GLY A 9 37.87 -9.82 -14.41
N LEU A 10 39.08 -9.33 -14.18
CA LEU A 10 39.93 -9.75 -13.04
C LEU A 10 39.38 -9.27 -11.69
N VAL A 11 38.70 -8.12 -11.65
CA VAL A 11 38.10 -7.59 -10.42
C VAL A 11 36.92 -8.45 -9.94
N LEU A 12 36.14 -9.04 -10.86
CA LEU A 12 35.03 -9.93 -10.51
C LEU A 12 35.52 -11.26 -9.92
N ALA A 13 36.65 -11.79 -10.39
CA ALA A 13 37.23 -13.03 -9.88
C ALA A 13 37.81 -12.88 -8.47
N THR A 14 38.36 -11.71 -8.13
CA THR A 14 38.93 -11.44 -6.80
C THR A 14 37.88 -11.29 -5.69
N LEU A 15 36.63 -10.94 -6.04
CA LEU A 15 35.53 -10.79 -5.07
C LEU A 15 34.82 -12.12 -4.73
N LEU A 16 34.99 -13.16 -5.54
CA LEU A 16 34.27 -14.44 -5.40
C LEU A 16 35.05 -15.55 -4.68
N SER A 17 36.29 -15.31 -4.25
CA SER A 17 37.11 -16.34 -3.59
C SER A 17 36.99 -16.35 -2.07
N GLN A 18 35.77 -16.24 -1.55
CA GLN A 18 35.44 -16.77 -0.22
C GLN A 18 34.66 -18.08 -0.40
N VAL A 19 35.32 -19.05 -1.04
CA VAL A 19 34.78 -20.41 -1.12
C VAL A 19 34.98 -21.05 0.24
N SER A 20 33.88 -21.25 0.97
CA SER A 20 33.88 -22.02 2.21
C SER A 20 34.29 -23.47 1.90
N PRO A 21 35.33 -24.03 2.57
CA PRO A 21 35.85 -25.36 2.26
C PRO A 21 34.84 -26.50 2.43
N PHE A 22 33.82 -26.30 3.27
CA PHE A 22 32.70 -27.21 3.48
C PHE A 22 31.45 -26.43 3.87
N GLU A 23 30.27 -26.99 3.59
CA GLU A 23 28.98 -26.42 3.96
C GLU A 23 28.68 -26.67 5.44
N ILE A 24 28.34 -25.61 6.19
CA ILE A 24 27.94 -25.73 7.59
C ILE A 24 26.43 -25.89 7.63
N PRO A 25 25.90 -27.01 8.18
CA PRO A 25 24.47 -27.24 8.22
C PRO A 25 23.77 -26.28 9.19
N VAL A 26 22.74 -25.61 8.69
CA VAL A 26 21.78 -24.83 9.47
C VAL A 26 20.48 -25.62 9.53
N GLU A 27 20.15 -26.12 10.72
CA GLU A 27 18.98 -26.94 10.97
C GLU A 27 17.85 -26.07 11.57
N GLU A 28 16.66 -26.14 10.97
CA GLU A 28 15.45 -25.59 11.57
C GLU A 28 14.73 -26.70 12.33
N LEU A 29 14.58 -26.54 13.65
CA LEU A 29 13.82 -27.47 14.47
C LEU A 29 12.72 -26.69 15.19
N GLU A 30 11.48 -27.09 14.91
CA GLU A 30 10.27 -26.36 15.33
C GLU A 30 10.27 -24.93 14.79
N ASP A 31 10.42 -23.95 15.69
CA ASP A 31 10.48 -22.51 15.40
C ASP A 31 11.87 -21.93 15.70
N ARG A 32 12.88 -22.78 15.95
CA ARG A 32 14.23 -22.37 16.31
C ARG A 32 15.23 -22.72 15.23
N VAL A 33 16.27 -21.89 15.14
CA VAL A 33 17.34 -22.04 14.16
C VAL A 33 18.60 -22.50 14.88
N PHE A 34 19.17 -23.61 14.42
CA PHE A 34 20.38 -24.20 15.00
C PHE A 34 21.49 -24.24 13.96
N VAL A 35 22.68 -23.79 14.33
CA VAL A 35 23.90 -24.03 13.55
C VAL A 35 24.62 -25.23 14.15
N LYS A 36 24.97 -26.22 13.33
CA LYS A 36 25.63 -27.44 13.78
C LYS A 36 27.02 -27.55 13.17
N CYS A 37 27.98 -27.90 14.01
CA CYS A 37 29.38 -28.05 13.67
C CYS A 37 29.95 -29.23 14.47
N ASN A 38 30.83 -30.04 13.87
CA ASN A 38 31.46 -31.15 14.60
C ASN A 38 32.47 -30.66 15.65
N THR A 39 32.97 -29.43 15.50
CA THR A 39 33.90 -28.78 16.42
C THR A 39 33.20 -27.62 17.16
N SER A 40 33.96 -26.83 17.92
CA SER A 40 33.46 -25.62 18.57
C SER A 40 33.11 -24.54 17.55
N ILE A 41 31.91 -23.98 17.67
CA ILE A 41 31.47 -22.84 16.86
C ILE A 41 32.05 -21.54 17.43
N THR A 42 32.60 -20.69 16.57
CA THR A 42 33.03 -19.33 16.92
C THR A 42 32.08 -18.31 16.31
N TRP A 43 31.50 -17.46 17.17
CA TRP A 43 30.69 -16.33 16.74
C TRP A 43 31.60 -15.19 16.31
N VAL A 44 31.34 -14.62 15.12
CA VAL A 44 32.09 -13.47 14.58
C VAL A 44 31.28 -12.20 14.75
N GLU A 45 30.03 -12.21 14.28
CA GLU A 45 29.17 -11.03 14.24
C GLU A 45 27.69 -11.43 14.26
N GLY A 46 26.83 -10.55 14.78
CA GLY A 46 25.38 -10.70 14.74
C GLY A 46 24.78 -11.28 16.03
N THR A 47 23.72 -12.06 15.89
CA THR A 47 22.94 -12.62 17.00
C THR A 47 23.80 -13.54 17.89
N VAL A 48 23.88 -13.21 19.18
CA VAL A 48 24.54 -14.06 20.17
C VAL A 48 23.60 -15.21 20.53
N GLY A 49 23.91 -16.40 20.02
CA GLY A 49 23.17 -17.63 20.32
C GLY A 49 23.60 -18.28 21.64
N THR A 50 22.86 -19.31 22.06
CA THR A 50 23.23 -20.16 23.19
C THR A 50 23.92 -21.43 22.68
N LEU A 51 25.06 -21.78 23.26
CA LEU A 51 25.79 -23.00 22.91
C LEU A 51 25.14 -24.21 23.58
N LEU A 52 24.80 -25.22 22.78
CA LEU A 52 24.23 -26.49 23.19
C LEU A 52 25.18 -27.64 22.79
N THR A 53 25.13 -28.74 23.55
CA THR A 53 25.83 -30.00 23.26
C THR A 53 27.35 -29.82 23.06
N ASN A 54 28.11 -29.63 24.14
CA ASN A 54 29.59 -29.52 24.11
C ASN A 54 30.13 -28.54 23.04
N ASN A 55 29.42 -27.42 22.83
CA ASN A 55 29.76 -26.35 21.88
C ASN A 55 29.68 -26.73 20.38
N THR A 56 29.07 -27.87 20.06
CA THR A 56 28.88 -28.36 18.67
C THR A 56 27.60 -27.83 18.02
N ARG A 57 26.64 -27.36 18.82
CA ARG A 57 25.36 -26.84 18.33
C ARG A 57 25.13 -25.44 18.90
N LEU A 58 24.68 -24.51 18.08
CA LEU A 58 24.40 -23.13 18.50
C LEU A 58 22.93 -22.82 18.20
N ASP A 59 22.14 -22.57 19.25
CA ASP A 59 20.75 -22.13 19.13
C ASP A 59 20.74 -20.61 18.93
N LEU A 60 20.24 -20.16 17.77
CA LEU A 60 20.09 -18.74 17.43
C LEU A 60 18.76 -18.15 17.91
N GLY A 61 17.95 -18.94 18.60
CA GLY A 61 16.63 -18.58 19.08
C GLY A 61 15.56 -18.77 18.02
N LYS A 62 14.45 -18.05 18.21
CA LYS A 62 13.28 -18.20 17.34
C LYS A 62 13.51 -17.58 15.97
N ARG A 63 13.08 -18.27 14.93
CA ARG A 63 13.13 -17.85 13.52
C ARG A 63 12.42 -16.52 13.27
N ILE A 64 11.32 -16.26 13.99
CA ILE A 64 10.51 -15.03 13.90
C ILE A 64 11.21 -13.77 14.44
N LEU A 65 12.33 -13.93 15.16
CA LEU A 65 13.14 -12.81 15.68
C LEU A 65 14.24 -12.40 14.70
N ASP A 66 14.22 -12.93 13.48
CA ASP A 66 15.21 -12.65 12.44
C ASP A 66 16.66 -12.82 12.91
N PRO A 67 17.08 -14.04 13.32
CA PRO A 67 18.47 -14.28 13.67
C PRO A 67 19.37 -14.02 12.44
N ARG A 68 20.38 -13.18 12.65
CA ARG A 68 21.34 -12.77 11.61
C ARG A 68 22.73 -12.78 12.16
N GLY A 69 23.70 -13.34 11.45
CA GLY A 69 25.07 -13.33 11.91
C GLY A 69 26.01 -14.17 11.07
N ILE A 70 27.29 -14.08 11.39
CA ILE A 70 28.37 -14.83 10.76
C ILE A 70 28.98 -15.75 11.81
N TYR A 71 29.04 -17.04 11.48
CA TYR A 71 29.55 -18.09 12.36
C TYR A 71 30.68 -18.84 11.66
N ARG A 72 31.74 -19.14 12.41
CA ARG A 72 32.92 -19.88 11.95
C ARG A 72 32.98 -21.25 12.60
N CYS A 73 33.30 -22.26 11.80
CA CYS A 73 33.41 -23.66 12.21
C CYS A 73 34.68 -24.27 11.62
N ASN A 74 35.40 -25.04 12.44
CA ASN A 74 36.56 -25.81 11.96
C ASN A 74 36.10 -27.17 11.43
N GLY A 75 36.66 -27.57 10.30
CA GLY A 75 36.38 -28.85 9.66
C GLY A 75 36.99 -30.02 10.42
N THR A 76 36.30 -31.16 10.41
CA THR A 76 36.81 -32.44 10.88
C THR A 76 37.14 -33.36 9.72
N ASP A 77 37.87 -34.44 10.01
CA ASP A 77 38.14 -35.54 9.08
C ASP A 77 38.85 -35.07 7.80
N ILE A 78 38.14 -35.04 6.66
CA ILE A 78 38.65 -34.69 5.33
C ILE A 78 39.03 -33.21 5.24
N TYR A 79 38.43 -32.36 6.09
CA TYR A 79 38.64 -30.91 6.11
C TYR A 79 39.40 -30.44 7.36
N LYS A 80 40.22 -31.32 7.95
CA LYS A 80 41.07 -30.96 9.09
C LYS A 80 41.91 -29.71 8.79
N ASP A 81 41.98 -28.80 9.76
CA ASP A 81 42.66 -27.50 9.68
C ASP A 81 42.09 -26.50 8.66
N LYS A 82 40.96 -26.82 8.02
CA LYS A 82 40.21 -25.87 7.20
C LYS A 82 39.07 -25.28 8.00
N GLU A 83 38.83 -24.00 7.78
CA GLU A 83 37.76 -23.28 8.45
C GLU A 83 36.73 -22.79 7.43
N SER A 84 35.46 -22.98 7.77
CA SER A 84 34.33 -22.47 7.00
C SER A 84 33.60 -21.40 7.79
N THR A 85 33.07 -20.43 7.06
CA THR A 85 32.17 -19.39 7.55
C THR A 85 30.77 -19.62 6.98
N VAL A 86 29.74 -19.45 7.80
CA VAL A 86 28.34 -19.41 7.34
C VAL A 86 27.71 -18.09 7.76
N GLN A 87 27.07 -17.42 6.80
CA GLN A 87 26.27 -16.23 7.04
C GLN A 87 24.80 -16.65 7.13
N VAL A 88 24.23 -16.54 8.32
CA VAL A 88 22.80 -16.77 8.56
C VAL A 88 22.08 -15.44 8.37
N HIS A 89 21.08 -15.42 7.50
CA HIS A 89 20.27 -14.23 7.25
C HIS A 89 18.79 -14.57 7.16
N TYR A 90 18.10 -14.52 8.30
CA TYR A 90 16.64 -14.65 8.34
C TYR A 90 15.98 -13.27 8.19
N ARG A 91 14.94 -13.24 7.35
CA ARG A 91 14.01 -12.13 7.20
C ARG A 91 12.60 -12.71 7.17
N MET A 92 12.07 -12.99 8.35
CA MET A 92 10.68 -13.36 8.55
C MET A 92 9.83 -12.11 8.58
N CYS A 93 8.77 -12.12 7.79
CA CYS A 93 7.83 -11.01 7.75
C CYS A 93 6.54 -11.39 8.47
N GLN A 94 6.39 -10.93 9.71
CA GLN A 94 5.22 -11.23 10.53
C GLN A 94 3.93 -10.59 9.98
N ASN A 95 4.05 -9.46 9.28
CA ASN A 95 2.94 -8.69 8.74
C ASN A 95 3.05 -8.45 7.22
N CYS A 96 3.79 -9.28 6.50
CA CYS A 96 3.78 -9.17 5.04
C CYS A 96 2.44 -9.69 4.53
N VAL A 97 1.75 -8.84 3.79
CA VAL A 97 0.60 -9.24 3.00
C VAL A 97 1.11 -9.51 1.59
N GLU A 98 0.89 -10.71 1.10
CA GLU A 98 1.09 -11.01 -0.30
C GLU A 98 -0.01 -10.30 -1.09
N LEU A 99 0.35 -9.26 -1.85
CA LEU A 99 -0.58 -8.56 -2.71
C LEU A 99 -0.61 -9.24 -4.07
N ASP A 100 -1.60 -10.12 -4.27
CA ASP A 100 -1.94 -10.63 -5.58
C ASP A 100 -2.52 -9.50 -6.46
N PRO A 101 -2.18 -9.42 -7.76
CA PRO A 101 -2.74 -8.40 -8.65
C PRO A 101 -4.27 -8.37 -8.66
N ALA A 102 -4.96 -9.50 -8.45
CA ALA A 102 -6.41 -9.53 -8.36
C ALA A 102 -6.92 -8.88 -7.08
N THR A 103 -6.25 -9.09 -5.94
CA THR A 103 -6.58 -8.41 -4.67
C THR A 103 -6.37 -6.91 -4.78
N LEU A 104 -5.25 -6.48 -5.39
CA LEU A 104 -4.97 -5.06 -5.63
C LEU A 104 -6.04 -4.43 -6.52
N ALA A 105 -6.41 -5.10 -7.63
CA ALA A 105 -7.48 -4.64 -8.51
C ALA A 105 -8.83 -4.57 -7.76
N GLY A 106 -9.14 -5.56 -6.92
CA GLY A 106 -10.34 -5.57 -6.10
C GLY A 106 -10.41 -4.40 -5.12
N ILE A 107 -9.29 -4.05 -4.48
CA ILE A 107 -9.21 -2.88 -3.59
C ILE A 107 -9.48 -1.59 -4.37
N ILE A 108 -8.87 -1.43 -5.56
CA ILE A 108 -9.05 -0.23 -6.38
C ILE A 108 -10.51 -0.11 -6.87
N VAL A 109 -11.10 -1.21 -7.37
CA VAL A 109 -12.48 -1.19 -7.89
C VAL A 109 -13.47 -0.88 -6.77
N THR A 110 -13.30 -1.48 -5.59
CA THR A 110 -14.20 -1.22 -4.46
C THR A 110 -14.07 0.21 -3.94
N ASP A 111 -12.87 0.80 -3.93
CA ASP A 111 -12.65 2.20 -3.57
C ASP A 111 -13.33 3.17 -4.56
N VAL A 112 -13.22 2.90 -5.87
CA VAL A 112 -13.91 3.69 -6.91
C VAL A 112 -15.43 3.61 -6.76
N ILE A 113 -15.99 2.43 -6.50
CA ILE A 113 -17.43 2.27 -6.29
C ILE A 113 -17.88 2.99 -5.02
N ALA A 114 -17.13 2.85 -3.92
CA ALA A 114 -17.46 3.50 -2.66
C ALA A 114 -17.46 5.04 -2.80
N THR A 115 -16.45 5.59 -3.45
CA THR A 115 -16.36 7.04 -3.71
C THR A 115 -17.49 7.54 -4.62
N LEU A 116 -17.88 6.78 -5.66
CA LEU A 116 -19.03 7.11 -6.49
C LEU A 116 -20.34 7.10 -5.70
N LEU A 117 -20.57 6.11 -4.85
CA LEU A 117 -21.77 6.04 -4.01
C LEU A 117 -21.83 7.20 -3.01
N LEU A 118 -20.71 7.56 -2.39
CA LEU A 118 -20.63 8.73 -1.52
C LEU A 118 -20.89 10.03 -2.28
N ALA A 119 -20.32 10.18 -3.48
CA ALA A 119 -20.54 11.35 -4.33
C ALA A 119 -22.02 11.49 -4.75
N LEU A 120 -22.66 10.40 -5.15
CA LEU A 120 -24.09 10.38 -5.46
C LEU A 120 -24.94 10.69 -4.23
N GLY A 121 -24.57 10.16 -3.06
CA GLY A 121 -25.25 10.46 -1.79
C GLY A 121 -25.23 11.95 -1.48
N VAL A 122 -24.06 12.59 -1.58
CA VAL A 122 -23.91 14.04 -1.38
C VAL A 122 -24.65 14.83 -2.45
N PHE A 123 -24.57 14.43 -3.72
CA PHE A 123 -25.25 15.08 -4.82
C PHE A 123 -26.78 15.06 -4.64
N CYS A 124 -27.34 13.89 -4.30
CA CYS A 124 -28.77 13.75 -4.02
C CYS A 124 -29.20 14.52 -2.78
N PHE A 125 -28.38 14.56 -1.73
CA PHE A 125 -28.65 15.31 -0.51
C PHE A 125 -28.69 16.82 -0.78
N ALA A 126 -27.67 17.37 -1.44
CA ALA A 126 -27.62 18.78 -1.81
C ALA A 126 -28.72 19.16 -2.82
N GLY A 127 -29.03 18.27 -3.78
CA GLY A 127 -30.08 18.47 -4.77
C GLY A 127 -31.49 18.53 -4.19
N HIS A 128 -31.73 17.89 -3.03
CA HIS A 128 -33.04 17.97 -2.36
C HIS A 128 -33.24 19.29 -1.61
N GLU A 129 -32.16 19.95 -1.17
CA GLU A 129 -32.25 21.28 -0.52
C GLU A 129 -32.40 22.43 -1.53
N THR A 130 -31.98 22.26 -2.79
CA THR A 130 -32.37 23.15 -3.89
C THR A 130 -33.83 22.91 -4.26
N GLY A 131 -34.72 23.64 -3.58
CA GLY A 131 -36.17 23.51 -3.57
C GLY A 131 -36.84 23.13 -4.90
N ARG A 132 -37.81 22.23 -4.75
CA ARG A 132 -38.91 21.96 -5.68
C ARG A 132 -39.36 23.24 -6.38
N LEU A 133 -39.28 23.27 -7.71
CA LEU A 133 -40.25 24.00 -8.54
C LEU A 133 -41.15 22.97 -9.21
N SER A 134 -41.94 22.26 -8.39
CA SER A 134 -43.22 21.73 -8.84
C SER A 134 -44.19 22.92 -9.00
N GLY A 135 -43.86 23.83 -9.90
CA GLY A 135 -44.60 25.07 -10.16
C GLY A 135 -45.90 24.87 -10.97
N ALA A 136 -46.29 23.61 -11.21
CA ALA A 136 -47.47 23.29 -12.03
C ALA A 136 -48.69 22.86 -11.22
N ALA A 137 -48.52 22.27 -10.02
CA ALA A 137 -49.65 21.71 -9.27
C ALA A 137 -50.32 22.74 -8.34
N ASP A 138 -49.54 23.56 -7.62
CA ASP A 138 -50.10 24.53 -6.65
C ASP A 138 -50.61 25.82 -7.30
N THR A 139 -50.14 26.17 -8.50
CA THR A 139 -50.70 27.30 -9.26
C THR A 139 -52.12 27.01 -9.73
N GLN A 140 -52.43 25.77 -10.10
CA GLN A 140 -53.78 25.38 -10.51
C GLN A 140 -54.81 25.41 -9.36
N ALA A 141 -54.39 25.17 -8.12
CA ALA A 141 -55.28 25.27 -6.97
C ALA A 141 -55.64 26.74 -6.64
N LEU A 142 -54.71 27.68 -6.83
CA LEU A 142 -54.93 29.10 -6.61
C LEU A 142 -55.71 29.78 -7.75
N LEU A 143 -55.51 29.35 -9.00
CA LEU A 143 -56.20 29.91 -10.17
C LEU A 143 -57.67 29.48 -10.31
N ARG A 144 -58.12 28.45 -9.57
CA ARG A 144 -59.53 28.01 -9.62
C ARG A 144 -60.49 29.03 -9.01
N ASN A 145 -59.97 30.05 -8.31
CA ASN A 145 -60.76 31.09 -7.65
C ASN A 145 -60.65 32.48 -8.31
N ASP A 146 -60.16 32.57 -9.55
CA ASP A 146 -59.98 33.84 -10.29
C ASP A 146 -61.29 34.61 -10.56
N GLN A 147 -62.46 34.11 -10.16
CA GLN A 147 -63.71 34.86 -10.24
C GLN A 147 -64.01 35.75 -9.01
N VAL A 148 -63.20 35.68 -7.94
CA VAL A 148 -63.40 36.51 -6.73
C VAL A 148 -62.55 37.79 -6.75
N TYR A 149 -61.45 37.81 -7.48
CA TYR A 149 -60.67 39.03 -7.65
C TYR A 149 -61.21 39.83 -8.83
N GLN A 150 -61.85 40.96 -8.49
CA GLN A 150 -62.29 41.93 -9.47
C GLN A 150 -61.07 42.40 -10.29
N PRO A 151 -61.07 42.26 -11.63
CA PRO A 151 -59.99 42.78 -12.45
C PRO A 151 -59.89 44.29 -12.19
N LEU A 152 -58.68 44.75 -11.84
CA LEU A 152 -58.38 46.17 -11.76
C LEU A 152 -58.71 46.78 -13.11
N ARG A 153 -59.85 47.47 -13.17
CA ARG A 153 -60.29 48.20 -14.34
C ARG A 153 -59.23 49.27 -14.60
N ASP A 154 -58.69 49.29 -15.82
CA ASP A 154 -57.73 50.29 -16.27
C ASP A 154 -58.25 51.68 -15.90
N ARG A 155 -57.59 52.30 -14.93
CA ARG A 155 -57.87 53.67 -14.50
C ARG A 155 -56.70 54.52 -14.95
N ASP A 156 -56.80 54.98 -16.19
CA ASP A 156 -55.85 55.88 -16.85
C ASP A 156 -55.78 57.29 -16.24
N ASP A 157 -56.46 57.52 -15.11
CA ASP A 157 -56.55 58.82 -14.44
C ASP A 157 -55.38 59.11 -13.49
N ALA A 158 -54.51 58.13 -13.23
CA ALA A 158 -53.37 58.33 -12.34
C ALA A 158 -52.19 58.96 -13.09
N GLN A 159 -51.58 59.99 -12.48
CA GLN A 159 -50.51 60.81 -13.05
C GLN A 159 -49.26 60.03 -13.53
N TYR A 160 -49.13 58.77 -13.12
CA TYR A 160 -47.99 57.89 -13.41
C TYR A 160 -48.28 56.81 -14.48
N SER A 161 -49.53 56.65 -14.94
CA SER A 161 -49.91 55.59 -15.91
C SER A 161 -49.32 55.81 -17.32
N ARG A 162 -48.79 56.99 -17.61
CA ARG A 162 -48.31 57.37 -18.95
C ARG A 162 -46.80 57.28 -19.13
N LEU A 163 -46.06 56.82 -18.12
CA LEU A 163 -44.60 56.83 -18.13
C LEU A 163 -43.93 55.66 -18.89
N GLY A 164 -44.70 54.74 -19.49
CA GLY A 164 -44.16 53.55 -20.18
C GLY A 164 -44.49 53.40 -21.67
N GLY A 165 -45.11 54.40 -22.31
CA GLY A 165 -45.85 54.22 -23.58
C GLY A 165 -45.07 54.26 -24.90
N ASN A 166 -43.74 54.26 -24.92
CA ASN A 166 -42.98 54.59 -26.14
C ASN A 166 -41.78 53.67 -26.43
N TRP A 167 -41.90 52.37 -26.11
CA TRP A 167 -41.02 51.38 -26.73
C TRP A 167 -41.61 50.87 -28.05
N ALA A 168 -41.06 51.39 -29.16
CA ALA A 168 -41.35 50.92 -30.51
C ALA A 168 -40.84 49.47 -30.68
N ARG A 169 -41.77 48.54 -30.89
CA ARG A 169 -41.47 47.14 -31.21
C ARG A 169 -41.37 47.01 -32.73
N ASN A 170 -40.15 47.03 -33.26
CA ASN A 170 -39.91 46.77 -34.68
C ASN A 170 -40.34 45.33 -35.04
N LYS A 171 -40.97 45.21 -36.21
CA LYS A 171 -41.55 44.00 -36.79
C LYS A 171 -40.53 43.23 -37.60
#